data_AF-A0A0B7B8B7-F1
#
_entry.id   AF-A0A0B7B8B7-F1
#
_cell.length_a   1.000
_cell.length_b   1.000
_cell.length_c   1.000
_cell.angle_alpha   90.00
_cell.angle_beta   90.00
_cell.angle_gamma   90.00
#
_symmetry.space_group_name_H-M   'P 1'
#
loop_
_entity.id
_entity.type
_entity.pdbx_description
1 polymer ?
#
loop_
_entity_poly.entity_id
_entity_poly.type
_entity_poly.pdbx_seq_one_letter_code
_entity_poly.pdbx_strand_id
1 'polypeptide(L)' 'MAMYNLGVFNEHGLGGLPQDKSAAVKLYQKSADLGCEQARQRLEDIKTSETGTDDWE' A
#
# COMPACT_ATOMS: atom_id res chain seq x y z
N MET A 1 -6.40 1.51 -10.90
CA MET A 1 -5.70 2.82 -10.91
C MET A 1 -6.22 3.79 -9.84
N ALA A 2 -7.52 4.12 -9.78
CA ALA A 2 -8.03 5.13 -8.81
C ALA A 2 -7.78 4.76 -7.33
N MET A 3 -7.98 3.50 -6.94
CA MET A 3 -7.73 3.03 -5.56
C MET A 3 -6.25 3.05 -5.19
N TYR A 4 -5.35 2.80 -6.14
CA TYR A 4 -3.91 2.90 -5.93
C TYR A 4 -3.50 4.35 -5.63
N ASN A 5 -3.93 5.32 -6.44
CA ASN A 5 -3.62 6.73 -6.19
C ASN A 5 -4.18 7.22 -4.84
N LEU A 6 -5.37 6.74 -4.46
CA LEU A 6 -5.94 7.05 -3.15
C LEU A 6 -5.11 6.43 -2.01
N GLY A 7 -4.59 5.22 -2.20
CA GLY A 7 -3.63 4.59 -1.29
C GLY A 7 -2.39 5.45 -1.12
N VAL A 8 -1.79 5.92 -2.23
CA VAL A 8 -0.61 6.79 -2.21
C VAL A 8 -0.90 8.11 -1.47
N PHE A 9 -2.08 8.70 -1.68
CA PHE A 9 -2.47 9.91 -0.97
C PHE A 9 -2.60 9.70 0.54
N ASN A 10 -3.12 8.57 0.99
CA ASN A 10 -3.19 8.24 2.42
C ASN A 10 -1.80 7.89 2.97
N GLU A 11 -0.95 7.20 2.20
CA GLU A 11 0.42 6.84 2.60
C GLU A 11 1.30 8.06 2.85
N HIS A 12 1.15 9.09 2.01
CA HIS A 12 1.94 10.32 2.06
C HIS A 12 1.22 11.52 2.70
N GLY A 13 -0.05 11.37 3.09
CA GLY A 13 -0.86 12.48 3.63
C GLY A 13 -1.07 13.62 2.61
N LEU A 14 -1.25 13.29 1.34
CA LEU A 14 -1.37 14.27 0.25
C LEU A 14 -2.80 14.83 0.18
N GLY A 15 -2.91 16.10 -0.24
CA GLY A 15 -4.21 16.77 -0.37
C GLY A 15 -4.86 17.17 0.96
N GLY A 16 -4.09 17.24 2.04
CA GLY A 16 -4.60 17.57 3.38
C GLY A 16 -5.21 16.38 4.12
N LEU A 17 -5.04 15.16 3.61
CA LEU A 17 -5.39 13.95 4.33
C LEU A 17 -4.37 13.63 5.43
N PRO A 18 -4.80 13.05 6.56
CA PRO A 18 -3.89 12.51 7.55
C PRO A 18 -3.07 11.36 6.95
N GLN A 19 -1.80 11.28 7.32
CA GLN A 19 -0.92 10.19 6.88
C GLN A 19 -1.33 8.89 7.58
N ASP A 20 -1.94 7.98 6.84
CA ASP A 20 -2.49 6.75 7.37
C ASP A 20 -2.13 5.56 6.47
N LYS A 21 -0.96 4.97 6.78
CA LYS A 21 -0.45 3.81 6.04
C LYS A 21 -1.38 2.61 6.13
N SER A 22 -2.10 2.44 7.24
CA SER A 22 -3.03 1.32 7.42
C SER A 22 -4.25 1.46 6.50
N ALA A 23 -4.78 2.67 6.35
CA ALA A 23 -5.81 2.97 5.36
C ALA A 23 -5.28 2.76 3.92
N ALA A 24 -4.05 3.19 3.63
CA ALA A 24 -3.42 2.98 2.32
C ALA A 24 -3.30 1.50 1.94
N VAL A 25 -2.84 0.65 2.88
CA VAL A 25 -2.74 -0.81 2.70
C VAL A 25 -4.11 -1.42 2.37
N LYS A 26 -5.18 -1.03 3.06
CA LYS A 26 -6.55 -1.51 2.76
C LYS A 26 -6.99 -1.14 1.34
N LEU A 27 -6.63 0.06 0.88
CA LEU A 27 -6.96 0.52 -0.48
C LEU A 27 -6.15 -0.24 -1.53
N TYR A 28 -4.86 -0.48 -1.29
CA TYR A 28 -4.04 -1.30 -2.16
C TYR A 28 -4.56 -2.75 -2.20
N GLN A 29 -4.96 -3.33 -1.06
CA GLN A 29 -5.52 -4.69 -0.99
C GLN A 29 -6.77 -4.84 -1.87
N LYS A 30 -7.71 -3.89 -1.77
CA LYS A 30 -8.89 -3.87 -2.63
C LYS A 30 -8.53 -3.68 -4.11
N SER A 31 -7.55 -2.83 -4.39
CA SER A 31 -7.11 -2.62 -5.78
C SER A 31 -6.43 -3.86 -6.34
N ALA A 32 -5.65 -4.59 -5.54
CA ALA A 32 -5.03 -5.85 -5.92
C ALA A 32 -6.07 -6.95 -6.17
N ASP A 33 -7.12 -7.02 -5.34
CA ASP A 33 -8.25 -7.95 -5.50
C ASP A 33 -8.98 -7.75 -6.84
N LEU A 34 -9.04 -6.50 -7.32
CA LEU A 34 -9.57 -6.14 -8.64
C LEU A 34 -8.60 -6.42 -9.80
N GLY A 35 -7.45 -7.08 -9.54
CA GLY A 35 -6.44 -7.39 -10.56
C GLY A 35 -5.46 -6.25 -10.85
N CYS A 36 -5.37 -5.23 -9.98
CA CYS A 36 -4.43 -4.12 -10.19
C CYS A 36 -3.02 -4.51 -9.73
N GLU A 37 -2.18 -4.89 -10.68
CA GLU A 37 -0.83 -5.39 -10.41
C GLU A 37 0.08 -4.38 -9.69
N GLN A 38 -0.06 -3.09 -10.00
CA GLN A 38 0.64 -1.99 -9.31
C GLN A 38 0.34 -1.94 -7.81
N ALA A 39 -0.92 -2.20 -7.42
CA ALA A 39 -1.30 -2.23 -6.02
C ALA A 39 -0.79 -3.48 -5.32
N ARG A 40 -0.73 -4.61 -6.04
CA ARG A 40 -0.16 -5.86 -5.52
C ARG A 40 1.33 -5.73 -5.25
N GLN A 41 2.10 -5.19 -6.21
CA GLN A 41 3.53 -4.90 -6.00
C GLN A 41 3.76 -3.98 -4.80
N ARG A 42 2.96 -2.91 -4.67
CA ARG A 42 3.13 -1.98 -3.54
C ARG A 42 2.78 -2.62 -2.20
N LEU A 43 1.78 -3.49 -2.14
CA LEU A 43 1.48 -4.28 -0.95
C LEU A 43 2.62 -5.22 -0.57
N GLU A 44 3.22 -5.89 -1.56
CA GLU A 44 4.36 -6.79 -1.36
C GLU A 44 5.55 -6.00 -0.78
N ASP A 45 5.88 -4.85 -1.36
CA ASP A 45 6.92 -3.93 -0.86
C ASP A 45 6.65 -3.43 0.57
N ILE A 46 5.41 -3.03 0.87
CA ILE A 46 5.03 -2.60 2.23
C ILE A 46 5.18 -3.76 3.21
N LYS A 47 4.65 -4.95 2.88
CA LYS A 47 4.80 -6.16 3.72
C LYS A 47 6.26 -6.52 3.95
N THR A 48 7.10 -6.47 2.93
CA THR A 48 8.53 -6.78 3.06
C THR A 48 9.25 -5.75 3.93
N SER A 49 8.90 -4.47 3.81
CA SER A 49 9.45 -3.41 4.67
C SER A 49 9.01 -3.51 6.13
N GLU A 50 7.78 -3.97 6.39
CA GLU A 50 7.26 -4.22 7.74
C GLU A 50 7.79 -5.54 8.33
N THR A 51 8.09 -6.52 7.47
CA THR A 51 8.64 -7.84 7.84
C THR A 51 10.17 -7.86 7.72
N GLY A 52 10.83 -6.71 7.93
CA GLY A 52 12.28 -6.55 7.89
C GLY A 52 13.04 -7.25 9.02
N THR A 53 12.59 -8.41 9.49
CA THR A 53 13.37 -9.27 10.39
C THR A 53 12.95 -10.72 10.17
N ASP A 54 13.96 -11.54 9.87
CA ASP A 54 13.92 -13.01 9.78
C ASP A 54 13.63 -13.59 8.40
N ASP A 55 14.56 -13.34 7.46
CA ASP A 55 15.01 -14.44 6.60
C ASP A 55 16.49 -14.19 6.29
N TRP A 56 17.35 -14.72 7.16
CA TRP A 56 18.76 -14.91 6.90
C TRP A 56 18.89 -16.32 6.31
N GLU A 57 19.05 -16.43 5.00
CA GLU A 57 19.60 -17.64 4.37
C GLU A 57 21.11 -17.48 4.14
#